data_AF-A0A4P9YYD7-F1
#
_entry.id   AF-A0A4P9YYD7-F1
#
_cell.length_a   1.000
_cell.length_b   1.000
_cell.length_c   1.000
_cell.angle_alpha   90.00
_cell.angle_beta   90.00
_cell.angle_gamma   90.00
#
_symmetry.space_group_name_H-M   'P 1'
#
loop_
_entity.id
_entity.type
_entity.pdbx_description
1 polymer ?
#
loop_
_entity_poly.entity_id
_entity_poly.type
_entity_poly.pdbx_seq_one_letter_code
_entity_poly.pdbx_strand_id
1 'polypeptide(L)'
;MINLDPQQWSDRQETAILHYDVVHNPRNCYHFQLNWLGCTAHLIEDLLQSWGRMAEKCGLRLVEAPVEQERPDADDNPFQSPVEVGLAVAPPSTSELKQRLPAAVHVPDTFFEVELVKHFGFILDVEADASFPPEVEVIYSYHHNPYRYAQYVHRSGVAFVMVCKEPHSYLWANNRLYTSHSYHQGQYPSSASSGSLRSAPSSCPDPDKLRQEFAAFCADKEKLQAFWTSIVDALLAAAEADTLKTDSPERIQASDLLDSRDVVMARGKPSSRA
;
A
#
# COMPACT_ATOMS: atom_id res chain seq x y z
N MET A 1 23.38 -8.24 -8.95
CA MET A 1 24.08 -8.78 -7.76
C MET A 1 24.68 -7.63 -7.00
N ILE A 2 24.62 -7.68 -5.67
CA ILE A 2 25.19 -6.68 -4.75
C ILE A 2 26.21 -7.36 -3.82
N ASN A 3 27.26 -6.62 -3.45
CA ASN A 3 28.21 -7.05 -2.43
C ASN A 3 27.71 -6.59 -1.05
N LEU A 4 27.58 -7.52 -0.11
CA LEU A 4 27.12 -7.28 1.26
C LEU A 4 28.27 -6.96 2.22
N ASP A 5 29.50 -7.32 1.87
CA ASP A 5 30.70 -7.02 2.64
C ASP A 5 31.69 -6.18 1.81
N PRO A 6 31.43 -4.86 1.67
CA PRO A 6 32.37 -3.97 0.99
C PRO A 6 33.67 -3.78 1.77
N GLN A 7 33.70 -4.09 3.08
CA GLN A 7 34.87 -3.91 3.93
C GLN A 7 35.79 -5.14 3.97
N GLN A 8 35.35 -6.26 3.38
CA GLN A 8 36.08 -7.53 3.30
C GLN A 8 36.51 -8.05 4.68
N TRP A 9 35.62 -7.93 5.67
CA TRP A 9 35.83 -8.53 6.99
C TRP A 9 35.65 -10.05 6.94
N SER A 10 34.89 -10.54 5.96
CA SER A 10 34.75 -11.94 5.65
C SER A 10 35.79 -12.41 4.65
N ASP A 11 36.26 -13.63 4.88
CA ASP A 11 37.11 -14.44 4.03
C ASP A 11 36.36 -15.12 2.88
N ARG A 12 35.02 -15.02 2.83
CA ARG A 12 34.16 -15.52 1.75
C ARG A 12 33.47 -14.38 0.99
N GLN A 13 32.99 -14.69 -0.21
CA GLN A 13 32.21 -13.76 -1.01
C GLN A 13 30.76 -13.68 -0.49
N GLU A 14 30.44 -12.56 0.13
CA GLU A 14 29.13 -12.24 0.70
C GLU A 14 28.28 -11.49 -0.35
N THR A 15 27.52 -12.19 -1.19
CA THR A 15 26.74 -11.57 -2.28
C THR A 15 25.28 -11.96 -2.30
N ALA A 16 24.42 -10.99 -2.61
CA ALA A 16 22.99 -11.21 -2.85
C ALA A 16 22.57 -10.78 -4.26
N ILE A 17 21.47 -11.33 -4.75
CA ILE A 17 20.77 -10.91 -5.95
C ILE A 17 19.62 -10.00 -5.51
N LEU A 18 19.66 -8.75 -5.95
CA LEU A 18 18.60 -7.76 -5.73
C LEU A 18 17.75 -7.67 -6.99
N HIS A 19 16.47 -7.97 -6.85
CA HIS A 19 15.42 -7.70 -7.82
C HIS A 19 14.68 -6.46 -7.36
N TYR A 20 14.37 -5.53 -8.25
CA TYR A 20 13.70 -4.29 -7.87
C TYR A 20 12.87 -3.75 -9.04
N ASP A 21 11.87 -2.93 -8.72
CA ASP A 21 11.02 -2.32 -9.73
C ASP A 21 11.77 -1.24 -10.51
N VAL A 22 11.71 -1.30 -11.84
CA VAL A 22 12.35 -0.29 -12.69
C VAL A 22 11.44 0.93 -12.88
N VAL A 23 10.12 0.74 -12.79
CA VAL A 23 9.12 1.79 -12.96
C VAL A 23 8.67 2.27 -11.59
N HIS A 24 8.79 3.57 -11.35
CA HIS A 24 8.35 4.20 -10.11
C HIS A 24 7.07 5.00 -10.33
N ASN A 25 6.03 4.68 -9.56
CA ASN A 25 4.85 5.50 -9.42
C ASN A 25 4.79 6.03 -7.97
N PRO A 26 4.79 7.36 -7.74
CA PRO A 26 4.80 7.92 -6.39
C PRO A 26 3.53 7.57 -5.57
N ARG A 27 2.47 7.08 -6.22
CA ARG A 27 1.24 6.63 -5.56
C ARG A 27 1.28 5.17 -5.11
N ASN A 28 2.25 4.40 -5.58
CA ASN A 28 2.36 2.97 -5.32
C ASN A 28 3.58 2.70 -4.45
N CYS A 29 3.57 1.55 -3.78
CA CYS A 29 4.76 1.04 -3.14
C CYS A 29 5.83 0.69 -4.17
N TYR A 30 7.07 0.69 -3.71
CA TYR A 30 8.23 0.30 -4.49
C TYR A 30 8.73 -1.05 -3.99
N HIS A 31 8.70 -2.06 -4.84
CA HIS A 31 9.09 -3.41 -4.46
C HIS A 31 10.56 -3.69 -4.77
N PHE A 32 11.19 -4.43 -3.87
CA PHE A 32 12.43 -5.12 -4.16
C PHE A 32 12.51 -6.43 -3.37
N GLN A 33 13.05 -7.47 -4.01
CA GLN A 33 13.27 -8.78 -3.45
C GLN A 33 14.76 -9.09 -3.37
N LEU A 34 15.19 -9.59 -2.21
CA LEU A 34 16.56 -9.98 -1.96
C LEU A 34 16.71 -11.51 -1.91
N ASN A 35 17.36 -12.07 -2.92
CA ASN A 35 17.66 -13.49 -3.00
C ASN A 35 19.13 -13.70 -2.62
N TRP A 36 19.39 -14.45 -1.54
CA TRP A 36 20.74 -14.67 -1.02
C TRP A 36 20.94 -16.13 -0.61
N LEU A 37 22.14 -16.66 -0.87
CA LEU A 37 22.53 -18.01 -0.49
C LEU A 37 23.95 -17.98 0.06
N GLY A 38 24.19 -18.65 1.18
CA GLY A 38 25.54 -18.78 1.74
C GLY A 38 26.13 -17.50 2.33
N CYS A 39 25.33 -16.43 2.50
CA CYS A 39 25.78 -15.20 3.14
C CYS A 39 25.57 -15.22 4.66
N THR A 40 26.18 -14.28 5.37
CA THR A 40 25.95 -14.05 6.80
C THR A 40 24.67 -13.24 7.01
N ALA A 41 23.68 -13.80 7.73
CA ALA A 41 22.39 -13.15 7.99
C ALA A 41 22.53 -11.75 8.62
N HIS A 42 23.50 -11.57 9.52
CA HIS A 42 23.75 -10.29 10.17
C HIS A 42 24.11 -9.16 9.18
N LEU A 43 24.84 -9.47 8.09
CA LEU A 43 25.17 -8.49 7.07
C LEU A 43 23.93 -8.03 6.29
N ILE A 44 22.96 -8.93 6.10
CA ILE A 44 21.67 -8.61 5.49
C ILE A 44 20.89 -7.69 6.42
N GLU A 45 20.83 -8.01 7.72
CA GLU A 45 20.14 -7.17 8.72
C GLU A 45 20.74 -5.76 8.79
N ASP A 46 22.06 -5.64 8.83
CA ASP A 46 22.76 -4.35 8.85
C ASP A 46 22.49 -3.53 7.58
N LEU A 47 22.47 -4.20 6.42
CA LEU A 47 22.11 -3.59 5.14
C LEU A 47 20.67 -3.07 5.17
N LEU A 48 19.72 -3.89 5.60
CA LEU A 48 18.30 -3.51 5.71
C LEU A 48 18.09 -2.36 6.69
N GLN A 49 18.78 -2.35 7.83
CA GLN A 49 18.74 -1.24 8.79
C GLN A 49 19.34 0.06 8.21
N SER A 50 20.42 -0.05 7.44
CA SER A 50 21.02 1.08 6.73
C SER A 50 20.07 1.65 5.68
N TRP A 51 19.45 0.78 4.87
CA TRP A 51 18.46 1.16 3.86
C TRP A 51 17.20 1.74 4.50
N GLY A 52 16.72 1.18 5.62
CA GLY A 52 15.60 1.73 6.38
C GLY A 52 15.87 3.16 6.85
N ARG A 53 17.04 3.43 7.43
CA ARG A 53 17.45 4.80 7.83
C ARG A 53 17.57 5.76 6.63
N MET A 54 17.96 5.27 5.46
CA MET A 54 18.01 6.08 4.24
C MET A 54 16.61 6.37 3.72
N ALA A 55 15.74 5.36 3.69
CA ALA A 55 14.35 5.49 3.29
C ALA A 55 13.64 6.56 4.13
N GLU A 56 13.80 6.52 5.46
CA GLU A 56 13.21 7.51 6.37
C GLU A 56 13.66 8.95 6.07
N LYS A 57 14.94 9.15 5.72
CA LYS A 57 15.46 10.47 5.31
C LYS A 57 14.81 10.97 4.02
N CYS A 58 14.43 10.05 3.14
CA CYS A 58 13.72 10.35 1.90
C CYS A 58 12.19 10.44 2.09
N GLY A 59 11.68 10.30 3.32
CA GLY A 59 10.23 10.29 3.60
C GLY A 59 9.53 8.98 3.25
N LEU A 60 10.30 7.90 3.02
CA LEU A 60 9.79 6.56 2.75
C LEU A 60 9.92 5.68 4.00
N ARG A 61 9.19 4.57 4.01
CA ARG A 61 9.30 3.54 5.05
C ARG A 61 9.65 2.22 4.40
N LEU A 62 10.67 1.56 4.92
CA LEU A 62 10.99 0.19 4.53
C LEU A 62 10.12 -0.77 5.35
N VAL A 63 9.35 -1.61 4.65
CA VAL A 63 8.45 -2.61 5.23
C VAL A 63 8.82 -3.96 4.64
N GLU A 64 9.08 -4.93 5.50
CA GLU A 64 9.26 -6.33 5.08
C GLU A 64 7.88 -6.96 4.85
N ALA A 65 7.72 -7.67 3.74
CA ALA A 65 6.46 -8.29 3.34
C ALA A 65 6.68 -9.75 2.93
N PRO A 66 5.70 -10.65 3.12
CA PRO A 66 5.75 -11.98 2.53
C PRO A 66 5.88 -11.90 1.01
N VAL A 67 6.67 -12.79 0.41
CA VAL A 67 6.87 -12.83 -1.05
C VAL A 67 5.57 -13.23 -1.77
N GLU A 68 4.81 -14.14 -1.17
CA GLU A 68 3.56 -14.63 -1.73
C GLU A 68 2.35 -13.91 -1.12
N GLN A 69 1.32 -13.70 -1.95
CA GLN A 69 0.04 -13.19 -1.50
C GLN A 69 -0.67 -14.19 -0.58
N GLU A 70 -1.14 -13.72 0.58
CA GLU A 70 -2.00 -14.54 1.46
C GLU A 70 -3.34 -14.81 0.76
N ARG A 71 -3.58 -16.06 0.36
CA ARG A 71 -4.80 -16.47 -0.34
C ARG A 71 -5.71 -17.28 0.59
N PRO A 72 -7.04 -17.09 0.55
CA PRO A 72 -7.97 -17.92 1.34
C PRO A 72 -7.89 -19.40 0.98
N ASP A 73 -7.62 -19.69 -0.30
CA ASP A 73 -7.60 -21.04 -0.87
C ASP A 73 -6.20 -21.68 -0.87
N ALA A 74 -5.20 -21.04 -0.26
CA ALA A 74 -3.85 -21.59 -0.22
C ALA A 74 -3.75 -22.69 0.85
N ASP A 75 -3.48 -23.92 0.41
CA ASP A 75 -3.17 -25.07 1.28
C ASP A 75 -1.80 -24.94 1.99
N ASP A 76 -1.04 -23.88 1.68
CA ASP A 76 0.36 -23.73 2.09
C ASP A 76 0.51 -23.34 3.58
N ASN A 77 -0.44 -22.60 4.16
CA ASN A 77 -0.35 -22.21 5.58
C ASN A 77 -1.70 -22.08 6.31
N PRO A 78 -2.12 -23.11 7.08
CA PRO A 78 -3.39 -23.08 7.82
C PRO A 78 -3.41 -22.07 8.99
N PHE A 79 -2.26 -21.52 9.38
CA PHE A 79 -2.16 -20.50 10.44
C PHE A 79 -2.17 -19.06 9.90
N GLN A 80 -2.17 -18.90 8.58
CA GLN A 80 -2.23 -17.61 7.88
C GLN A 80 -3.44 -17.63 6.94
N SER A 81 -4.61 -17.36 7.51
CA SER A 81 -5.83 -17.14 6.73
C SER A 81 -6.23 -15.67 6.82
N PRO A 82 -6.40 -14.98 5.69
CA PRO A 82 -6.94 -13.64 5.67
C PRO A 82 -8.34 -13.59 6.29
N VAL A 83 -8.61 -12.54 7.05
CA VAL A 83 -9.93 -12.30 7.65
C VAL A 83 -10.80 -11.56 6.65
N GLU A 84 -11.91 -12.17 6.23
CA GLU A 84 -12.87 -11.51 5.36
C GLU A 84 -13.65 -10.41 6.11
N VAL A 85 -13.71 -9.23 5.51
CA VAL A 85 -14.49 -8.07 5.97
C VAL A 85 -15.51 -7.73 4.89
N GLY A 86 -16.78 -8.05 5.17
CA GLY A 86 -17.89 -7.71 4.29
C GLY A 86 -18.38 -6.27 4.44
N LEU A 87 -19.07 -5.79 3.41
CA LEU A 87 -19.72 -4.48 3.41
C LEU A 87 -21.19 -4.60 3.81
N ALA A 88 -21.66 -3.75 4.73
CA ALA A 88 -23.07 -3.70 5.11
C ALA A 88 -23.97 -3.10 4.02
N VAL A 89 -23.40 -2.29 3.13
CA VAL A 89 -24.06 -1.68 1.97
C VAL A 89 -23.12 -1.80 0.78
N ALA A 90 -23.60 -2.38 -0.31
CA ALA A 90 -22.83 -2.49 -1.55
C ALA A 90 -22.49 -1.08 -2.10
N PRO A 91 -21.33 -0.92 -2.76
CA PRO A 91 -20.98 0.33 -3.41
C PRO A 91 -21.98 0.67 -4.54
N PRO A 92 -22.13 1.95 -4.90
CA PRO A 92 -22.92 2.34 -6.08
C PRO A 92 -22.36 1.72 -7.36
N SER A 93 -23.19 1.59 -8.40
CA SER A 93 -22.75 1.05 -9.67
C SER A 93 -21.76 2.00 -10.36
N THR A 94 -20.55 1.51 -10.67
CA THR A 94 -19.56 2.26 -11.44
C THR A 94 -20.06 2.57 -12.86
N SER A 95 -20.95 1.75 -13.42
CA SER A 95 -21.59 2.00 -14.72
C SER A 95 -22.45 3.25 -14.74
N GLU A 96 -23.22 3.51 -13.67
CA GLU A 96 -24.01 4.73 -13.53
C GLU A 96 -23.10 5.96 -13.40
N LEU A 97 -21.99 5.81 -12.69
CA LEU A 97 -20.98 6.86 -12.54
C LEU A 97 -20.30 7.19 -13.87
N LYS A 98 -19.93 6.18 -14.67
CA LYS A 98 -19.36 6.34 -16.02
C LYS A 98 -20.29 7.12 -16.95
N GLN A 99 -21.62 6.99 -16.81
CA GLN A 99 -22.59 7.74 -17.63
C GLN A 99 -22.69 9.22 -17.25
N ARG A 100 -22.41 9.55 -15.98
CA ARG A 100 -22.48 10.92 -15.47
C ARG A 100 -21.19 11.71 -15.69
N LEU A 101 -20.07 11.02 -15.94
CA LEU A 101 -18.76 11.62 -16.15
C LEU A 101 -18.45 11.81 -17.63
N PRO A 102 -17.56 12.76 -17.98
CA PRO A 102 -17.04 12.89 -19.34
C PRO A 102 -16.34 11.60 -19.78
N ALA A 103 -16.47 11.24 -21.07
CA ALA A 103 -15.89 10.00 -21.63
C ALA A 103 -14.35 9.90 -21.53
N ALA A 104 -13.67 11.03 -21.29
CA ALA A 104 -12.22 11.06 -21.05
C ALA A 104 -11.83 10.50 -19.67
N VAL A 105 -12.75 10.46 -18.71
CA VAL A 105 -12.50 9.96 -17.36
C VAL A 105 -12.72 8.46 -17.30
N HIS A 106 -11.65 7.72 -17.02
CA HIS A 106 -11.71 6.28 -16.83
C HIS A 106 -12.01 5.95 -15.36
N VAL A 107 -13.07 5.17 -15.14
CA VAL A 107 -13.49 4.70 -13.81
C VAL A 107 -13.32 3.19 -13.75
N PRO A 108 -12.35 2.65 -12.99
CA PRO A 108 -12.22 1.22 -12.76
C PRO A 108 -13.46 0.63 -12.06
N ASP A 109 -13.72 -0.66 -12.24
CA ASP A 109 -14.88 -1.30 -11.60
C ASP A 109 -14.73 -1.41 -10.08
N THR A 110 -13.49 -1.47 -9.58
CA THR A 110 -13.14 -1.49 -8.14
C THR A 110 -12.94 -0.09 -7.54
N PHE A 111 -13.40 0.95 -8.23
CA PHE A 111 -13.10 2.34 -7.85
C PHE A 111 -13.52 2.65 -6.41
N PHE A 112 -14.74 2.30 -6.02
CA PHE A 112 -15.26 2.62 -4.68
C PHE A 112 -14.50 1.87 -3.59
N GLU A 113 -14.16 0.61 -3.84
CA GLU A 113 -13.44 -0.24 -2.90
C GLU A 113 -12.03 0.27 -2.67
N VAL A 114 -11.35 0.69 -3.74
CA VAL A 114 -10.03 1.29 -3.67
C VAL A 114 -10.07 2.61 -2.90
N GLU A 115 -11.06 3.47 -3.15
CA GLU A 115 -11.19 4.75 -2.44
C GLU A 115 -11.50 4.55 -0.95
N LEU A 116 -12.25 3.51 -0.57
CA LEU A 116 -12.44 3.16 0.85
C LEU A 116 -11.12 2.73 1.50
N VAL A 117 -10.37 1.85 0.84
CA VAL A 117 -9.08 1.37 1.36
C VAL A 117 -8.08 2.54 1.49
N LYS A 118 -8.01 3.43 0.50
CA LYS A 118 -7.23 4.68 0.57
C LYS A 118 -7.65 5.59 1.72
N HIS A 119 -8.95 5.73 1.99
CA HIS A 119 -9.45 6.53 3.11
C HIS A 119 -8.87 6.07 4.47
N PHE A 120 -8.64 4.76 4.62
CA PHE A 120 -7.99 4.18 5.79
C PHE A 120 -6.45 4.20 5.76
N GLY A 121 -5.85 4.91 4.79
CA GLY A 121 -4.41 5.11 4.71
C GLY A 121 -3.64 3.91 4.15
N PHE A 122 -4.31 3.08 3.35
CA PHE A 122 -3.68 2.04 2.57
C PHE A 122 -3.20 2.55 1.22
N ILE A 123 -2.10 1.97 0.76
CA ILE A 123 -1.39 2.33 -0.46
C ILE A 123 -1.29 1.07 -1.31
N LEU A 124 -1.41 1.21 -2.63
CA LEU A 124 -1.30 0.09 -3.55
C LEU A 124 0.09 -0.54 -3.46
N ASP A 125 0.13 -1.82 -3.12
CA ASP A 125 1.36 -2.62 -3.04
C ASP A 125 1.58 -3.36 -4.36
N VAL A 126 0.61 -4.21 -4.74
CA VAL A 126 0.67 -5.01 -5.96
C VAL A 126 -0.68 -5.01 -6.67
N GLU A 127 -0.67 -4.84 -7.98
CA GLU A 127 -1.86 -4.95 -8.84
C GLU A 127 -2.24 -6.41 -9.10
N ALA A 128 -3.54 -6.67 -9.32
CA ALA A 128 -3.95 -7.98 -9.82
C ALA A 128 -3.48 -8.15 -11.28
N ASP A 129 -3.01 -9.35 -11.66
CA ASP A 129 -2.58 -9.61 -13.04
C ASP A 129 -3.70 -9.33 -14.06
N ALA A 130 -4.95 -9.62 -13.68
CA ALA A 130 -6.12 -9.37 -14.51
C ALA A 130 -6.48 -7.88 -14.68
N SER A 131 -5.84 -6.97 -13.92
CA SER A 131 -6.01 -5.53 -14.07
C SER A 131 -5.19 -4.97 -15.25
N PHE A 132 -4.16 -5.67 -15.71
CA PHE A 132 -3.36 -5.22 -16.84
C PHE A 132 -4.09 -5.46 -18.17
N PRO A 133 -4.03 -4.51 -19.13
CA PRO A 133 -4.54 -4.74 -20.47
C PRO A 133 -3.84 -5.94 -21.12
N PRO A 134 -4.53 -6.73 -21.95
CA PRO A 134 -3.96 -7.92 -22.58
C PRO A 134 -2.77 -7.62 -23.51
N GLU A 135 -2.61 -6.36 -23.93
CA GLU A 135 -1.46 -5.91 -24.72
C GLU A 135 -0.19 -5.68 -23.88
N VAL A 136 -0.30 -5.63 -22.55
CA VAL A 136 0.80 -5.35 -21.63
C VAL A 136 1.26 -6.66 -20.98
N GLU A 137 2.46 -7.11 -21.35
CA GLU A 137 3.14 -8.21 -20.67
C GLU A 137 4.00 -7.65 -19.54
N VAL A 138 3.67 -8.01 -18.30
CA VAL A 138 4.46 -7.66 -17.12
C VAL A 138 5.46 -8.78 -16.87
N ILE A 139 6.76 -8.45 -16.91
CA ILE A 139 7.86 -9.41 -16.75
C ILE A 139 8.52 -9.19 -15.39
N TYR A 140 8.50 -10.23 -14.56
CA TYR A 140 9.19 -10.25 -13.27
C TYR A 140 10.54 -10.96 -13.41
N SER A 141 11.58 -10.38 -12.79
CA SER A 141 12.93 -10.98 -12.78
C SER A 141 13.11 -12.07 -11.71
N TYR A 142 12.05 -12.34 -10.93
CA TYR A 142 11.98 -13.28 -9.83
C TYR A 142 10.78 -14.24 -10.03
N HIS A 143 10.69 -15.26 -9.18
CA HIS A 143 9.58 -16.21 -9.25
C HIS A 143 8.29 -15.54 -8.82
N HIS A 144 7.29 -15.52 -9.71
CA HIS A 144 6.04 -14.81 -9.51
C HIS A 144 4.87 -15.75 -9.76
N ASN A 145 4.03 -15.93 -8.73
CA ASN A 145 2.72 -16.54 -8.87
C ASN A 145 1.70 -15.44 -9.19
N PRO A 146 0.75 -15.68 -10.12
CA PRO A 146 -0.25 -14.67 -10.46
C PRO A 146 -1.04 -14.19 -9.23
N TYR A 147 -1.07 -12.87 -9.02
CA TYR A 147 -1.89 -12.17 -8.06
C TYR A 147 -3.34 -12.11 -8.53
N ARG A 148 -4.22 -12.74 -7.76
CA ARG A 148 -5.67 -12.79 -8.06
C ARG A 148 -6.36 -11.48 -7.70
N TYR A 149 -5.90 -10.83 -6.64
CA TYR A 149 -6.50 -9.61 -6.08
C TYR A 149 -5.45 -8.51 -5.99
N ALA A 150 -5.87 -7.27 -6.20
CA ALA A 150 -5.01 -6.13 -5.93
C ALA A 150 -4.80 -6.02 -4.42
N GLN A 151 -3.53 -5.96 -4.01
CA GLN A 151 -3.09 -5.90 -2.62
C GLN A 151 -2.67 -4.48 -2.27
N TYR A 152 -3.10 -4.03 -1.09
CA TYR A 152 -2.78 -2.74 -0.55
C TYR A 152 -2.12 -2.92 0.82
N VAL A 153 -1.09 -2.12 1.12
CA VAL A 153 -0.42 -2.10 2.41
C VAL A 153 -0.78 -0.82 3.17
N HIS A 154 -1.08 -0.94 4.46
CA HIS A 154 -1.31 0.25 5.29
C HIS A 154 -0.01 1.06 5.36
N ARG A 155 -0.08 2.39 5.34
CA ARG A 155 1.10 3.28 5.43
C ARG A 155 2.03 3.03 6.62
N SER A 156 1.57 2.34 7.67
CA SER A 156 2.43 1.92 8.78
C SER A 156 3.22 0.63 8.52
N GLY A 157 2.83 -0.17 7.53
CA GLY A 157 3.43 -1.46 7.17
C GLY A 157 2.83 -2.68 7.87
N VAL A 158 1.92 -2.49 8.83
CA VAL A 158 1.49 -3.56 9.76
C VAL A 158 0.41 -4.49 9.23
N ALA A 159 -0.25 -4.13 8.14
CA ALA A 159 -1.37 -4.88 7.60
C ALA A 159 -1.49 -4.70 6.10
N PHE A 160 -2.03 -5.72 5.45
CA PHE A 160 -2.42 -5.74 4.06
C PHE A 160 -3.93 -5.91 3.94
N VAL A 161 -4.49 -5.36 2.88
CA VAL A 161 -5.88 -5.54 2.47
C VAL A 161 -5.90 -5.91 0.99
N MET A 162 -6.62 -6.97 0.65
CA MET A 162 -6.89 -7.33 -0.73
C MET A 162 -8.34 -7.00 -1.07
N VAL A 163 -8.54 -6.43 -2.25
CA VAL A 163 -9.87 -6.00 -2.73
C VAL A 163 -10.51 -7.12 -3.55
N CYS A 164 -11.68 -7.59 -3.12
CA CYS A 164 -12.46 -8.61 -3.83
C CYS A 164 -13.67 -7.97 -4.53
N LYS A 165 -13.83 -8.28 -5.83
CA LYS A 165 -14.91 -7.74 -6.67
C LYS A 165 -16.27 -8.38 -6.36
N GLU A 166 -16.30 -9.69 -6.17
CA GLU A 166 -17.54 -10.47 -6.02
C GLU A 166 -17.35 -11.58 -4.97
N PRO A 167 -18.12 -11.59 -3.86
CA PRO A 167 -18.92 -10.46 -3.34
C PRO A 167 -18.03 -9.26 -3.01
N HIS A 168 -18.56 -8.03 -3.03
CA HIS A 168 -17.81 -6.84 -2.62
C HIS A 168 -17.33 -7.00 -1.16
N SER A 169 -16.08 -7.41 -0.98
CA SER A 169 -15.48 -7.70 0.32
C SER A 169 -13.98 -7.43 0.30
N TYR A 170 -13.40 -7.46 1.48
CA TYR A 170 -11.97 -7.26 1.68
C TYR A 170 -11.40 -8.45 2.41
N LEU A 171 -10.19 -8.86 2.02
CA LEU A 171 -9.43 -9.84 2.78
C LEU A 171 -8.32 -9.12 3.53
N TRP A 172 -8.39 -9.19 4.85
CA TRP A 172 -7.43 -8.54 5.73
C TRP A 172 -6.35 -9.51 6.18
N ALA A 173 -5.09 -9.13 6.01
CA ALA A 173 -3.93 -9.88 6.47
C ALA A 173 -3.04 -9.03 7.39
N ASN A 174 -2.66 -9.57 8.54
CA ASN A 174 -1.69 -8.90 9.42
C ASN A 174 -0.28 -9.17 8.89
N ASN A 175 0.55 -8.13 8.74
CA ASN A 175 1.95 -8.28 8.36
C ASN A 175 2.79 -8.80 9.54
N ARG A 176 2.73 -10.11 9.78
CA ARG A 176 3.38 -10.77 10.91
C ARG A 176 4.91 -10.70 10.84
N LEU A 177 5.47 -10.74 9.63
CA LEU A 177 6.92 -10.58 9.43
C LEU A 177 7.36 -9.21 9.96
N TYR A 178 6.77 -8.13 9.45
CA TYR A 178 7.15 -6.78 9.87
C TYR A 178 6.87 -6.49 11.34
N THR A 179 5.70 -6.92 11.83
CA THR A 179 5.30 -6.67 13.22
C THR A 179 6.20 -7.42 14.21
N SER A 180 6.60 -8.66 13.91
CA SER A 180 7.52 -9.41 14.79
C SER A 180 8.85 -8.68 15.01
N HIS A 181 9.46 -8.15 13.95
CA HIS A 181 10.69 -7.37 14.04
C HIS A 181 10.50 -6.01 14.73
N SER A 182 9.37 -5.34 14.46
CA SER A 182 9.06 -4.02 15.04
C SER A 182 8.85 -4.07 16.56
N TYR A 183 8.23 -5.13 17.08
CA TYR A 183 8.07 -5.32 18.53
C TYR A 183 9.39 -5.55 19.26
N HIS A 184 10.38 -6.16 18.60
CA HIS A 184 11.72 -6.33 19.16
C HIS A 184 12.50 -5.01 19.19
N GLN A 185 12.37 -4.16 18.17
CA GLN A 185 13.08 -2.88 18.11
C GLN A 185 12.61 -1.87 19.16
N GLY A 186 11.36 -1.99 19.65
CA GLY A 186 10.81 -1.16 20.72
C GLY A 186 11.10 -1.63 22.16
N GLN A 187 11.61 -2.85 22.36
CA GLN A 187 11.81 -3.44 23.70
C GLN A 187 13.27 -3.47 24.18
N TYR A 188 14.25 -3.30 23.29
CA TYR A 188 15.62 -3.08 23.73
C TYR A 188 15.83 -1.60 24.04
N PRO A 189 16.06 -1.21 25.31
CA PRO A 189 16.50 0.14 25.60
C PRO A 189 17.84 0.31 24.89
N SER A 190 17.85 1.08 23.80
CA SER A 190 19.10 1.58 23.23
C SER A 190 19.84 2.22 24.40
N SER A 191 21.00 1.65 24.72
CA SER A 191 21.84 2.07 25.83
C SER A 191 21.94 3.59 25.81
N ALA A 192 21.44 4.21 26.88
CA ALA A 192 21.44 5.64 27.08
C ALA A 192 22.83 6.23 26.76
N SER A 193 22.94 6.92 25.63
CA SER A 193 24.02 7.86 25.38
C SER A 193 23.52 9.01 24.51
N SER A 194 23.43 10.17 25.15
CA SER A 194 23.18 11.51 24.60
C SER A 194 21.75 11.85 24.11
N GLY A 195 20.95 12.39 25.04
CA GLY A 195 20.62 13.82 25.00
C GLY A 195 19.88 14.41 23.80
N SER A 196 19.11 13.64 23.04
CA SER A 196 18.22 14.20 22.01
C SER A 196 16.76 13.84 22.28
N LEU A 197 16.01 14.80 22.84
CA LEU A 197 14.54 14.85 22.82
C LEU A 197 14.07 14.93 21.35
N ARG A 198 14.08 13.79 20.66
CA ARG A 198 13.38 13.62 19.39
C ARG A 198 12.49 12.40 19.57
N SER A 199 11.19 12.68 19.60
CA SER A 199 10.06 11.75 19.57
C SER A 199 10.45 10.35 19.09
N ALA A 200 10.24 9.35 19.94
CA ALA A 200 10.23 7.95 19.55
C ALA A 200 9.45 7.79 18.22
N PRO A 201 9.90 6.93 17.30
CA PRO A 201 9.14 6.68 16.08
C PRO A 201 7.72 6.28 16.50
N SER A 202 6.74 6.99 15.92
CA SER A 202 5.30 6.79 16.08
C SER A 202 4.99 5.34 16.46
N SER A 203 4.39 5.12 17.64
CA SER A 203 3.99 3.80 18.11
C SER A 203 3.35 3.02 16.96
N CYS A 204 3.96 1.91 16.56
CA CYS A 204 3.44 1.09 15.48
C CYS A 204 1.99 0.73 15.84
N PRO A 205 1.00 1.10 15.02
CA PRO A 205 -0.40 0.90 15.38
C PRO A 205 -0.68 -0.60 15.47
N ASP A 206 -1.52 -0.96 16.44
CA ASP A 206 -1.96 -2.33 16.63
C ASP A 206 -2.79 -2.77 15.40
N PRO A 207 -2.34 -3.78 14.63
CA PRO A 207 -3.03 -4.21 13.42
C PRO A 207 -4.46 -4.70 13.71
N ASP A 208 -4.71 -5.28 14.89
CA ASP A 208 -6.05 -5.76 15.23
C ASP A 208 -7.01 -4.61 15.54
N LYS A 209 -6.52 -3.51 16.10
CA LYS A 209 -7.33 -2.30 16.29
C LYS A 209 -7.67 -1.65 14.95
N LEU A 210 -6.69 -1.54 14.04
CA LEU A 210 -6.94 -1.03 12.69
C LEU A 210 -7.98 -1.89 11.96
N ARG A 211 -7.88 -3.22 12.07
CA ARG A 211 -8.87 -4.14 11.50
C ARG A 211 -10.26 -3.95 12.10
N GLN A 212 -10.35 -3.79 13.42
CA GLN A 212 -11.62 -3.55 14.11
C GLN A 212 -12.25 -2.23 13.70
N GLU A 213 -11.47 -1.16 13.58
CA GLU A 213 -11.93 0.14 13.11
C GLU A 213 -12.45 0.08 11.67
N PHE A 214 -11.69 -0.57 10.77
CA PHE A 214 -12.08 -0.79 9.39
C PHE A 214 -13.37 -1.62 9.30
N ALA A 215 -13.44 -2.74 10.01
CA ALA A 215 -14.62 -3.61 10.03
C ALA A 215 -15.85 -2.91 10.64
N ALA A 216 -15.68 -2.11 11.69
CA ALA A 216 -16.75 -1.33 12.29
C ALA A 216 -17.30 -0.27 11.33
N PHE A 217 -16.44 0.36 10.54
CA PHE A 217 -16.85 1.29 9.49
C PHE A 217 -17.61 0.58 8.37
N CYS A 218 -17.11 -0.56 7.89
CA CYS A 218 -17.77 -1.36 6.86
C CYS A 218 -19.13 -1.92 7.32
N ALA A 219 -19.31 -2.14 8.63
CA ALA A 219 -20.56 -2.59 9.23
C ALA A 219 -21.61 -1.47 9.41
N ASP A 220 -21.19 -0.20 9.45
CA ASP A 220 -22.04 0.95 9.71
C ASP A 220 -22.67 1.46 8.40
N LYS A 221 -23.95 1.15 8.21
CA LYS A 221 -24.69 1.47 6.98
C LYS A 221 -24.76 2.97 6.68
N GLU A 222 -24.98 3.80 7.69
CA GLU A 222 -25.19 5.23 7.50
C GLU A 222 -23.88 5.93 7.13
N LYS A 223 -22.80 5.59 7.82
CA LYS A 223 -21.46 6.14 7.50
C LYS A 223 -20.99 5.71 6.11
N LEU A 224 -21.19 4.43 5.78
CA LEU A 224 -20.76 3.88 4.50
C LEU A 224 -21.53 4.53 3.33
N GLN A 225 -22.85 4.74 3.46
CA GLN A 225 -23.65 5.45 2.46
C GLN A 225 -23.26 6.93 2.31
N ALA A 226 -23.02 7.62 3.42
CA ALA A 226 -22.56 9.00 3.40
C ALA A 226 -21.19 9.12 2.71
N PHE A 227 -20.30 8.15 2.96
CA PHE A 227 -18.99 8.08 2.32
C PHE A 227 -19.09 7.89 0.80
N TRP A 228 -19.92 6.96 0.32
CA TRP A 228 -20.15 6.76 -1.11
C TRP A 228 -20.68 8.01 -1.80
N THR A 229 -21.68 8.66 -1.19
CA THR A 229 -22.26 9.89 -1.73
C THR A 229 -21.21 11.00 -1.80
N SER A 230 -20.40 11.15 -0.75
CA SER A 230 -19.31 12.13 -0.72
C SER A 230 -18.25 11.89 -1.80
N ILE A 231 -17.89 10.64 -2.09
CA ILE A 231 -16.93 10.32 -3.17
C ILE A 231 -17.51 10.70 -4.53
N VAL A 232 -18.75 10.33 -4.80
CA VAL A 232 -19.41 10.64 -6.07
C VAL A 232 -19.47 12.15 -6.30
N ASP A 233 -19.90 12.90 -5.29
CA ASP A 233 -19.99 14.36 -5.36
C ASP A 233 -18.60 15.00 -5.53
N ALA A 234 -17.60 14.50 -4.82
CA ALA A 234 -16.23 14.98 -4.93
C ALA A 234 -15.65 14.75 -6.34
N LEU A 235 -15.93 13.59 -6.93
CA LEU A 235 -15.44 13.21 -8.25
C LEU A 235 -16.13 14.03 -9.36
N LEU A 236 -17.44 14.21 -9.27
CA LEU A 236 -18.18 15.04 -10.24
C LEU A 236 -17.69 16.49 -10.22
N ALA A 237 -17.54 17.07 -9.02
CA ALA A 237 -16.98 18.41 -8.87
C ALA A 237 -15.54 18.52 -9.39
N ALA A 238 -14.72 17.48 -9.23
CA ALA A 238 -13.36 17.45 -9.77
C ALA A 238 -13.36 17.36 -11.31
N ALA A 239 -14.23 16.55 -11.90
CA ALA A 239 -14.37 16.42 -13.35
C ALA A 239 -14.87 17.71 -14.01
N GLU A 240 -15.82 18.42 -13.38
CA GLU A 240 -16.27 19.75 -13.83
C GLU A 240 -15.14 20.79 -13.79
N ALA A 241 -14.32 20.77 -12.72
CA ALA A 241 -13.20 21.70 -12.58
C ALA A 241 -12.06 21.45 -13.59
N ASP A 242 -11.91 20.22 -14.06
CA ASP A 242 -10.83 19.83 -14.98
C ASP A 242 -11.21 19.97 -16.46
N THR A 243 -12.49 19.75 -16.81
CA THR A 243 -13.03 20.08 -18.14
C THR A 243 -12.91 21.57 -18.47
N LEU A 244 -12.86 22.44 -17.46
CA LEU A 244 -12.58 23.87 -17.63
C LEU A 244 -11.11 24.19 -17.93
N LYS A 245 -10.17 23.26 -17.69
CA LYS A 245 -8.72 23.50 -17.73
C LYS A 245 -8.02 22.86 -18.91
N THR A 246 -8.57 21.82 -19.53
CA THR A 246 -7.79 20.93 -20.39
C THR A 246 -8.52 20.62 -21.70
N ASP A 247 -7.96 21.07 -22.83
CA ASP A 247 -8.39 20.75 -24.22
C ASP A 247 -7.56 19.59 -24.81
N SER A 248 -6.95 18.74 -23.96
CA SER A 248 -6.03 17.67 -24.36
C SER A 248 -6.68 16.29 -24.24
N PRO A 249 -6.38 15.34 -25.16
CA PRO A 249 -7.10 14.06 -25.30
C PRO A 249 -6.53 12.94 -24.40
N GLU A 250 -5.84 13.25 -23.31
CA GLU A 250 -5.33 12.22 -22.41
C GLU A 250 -6.47 11.65 -21.56
N ARG A 251 -6.54 10.30 -21.46
CA ARG A 251 -7.49 9.64 -20.57
C ARG A 251 -7.04 9.83 -19.13
N ILE A 252 -7.91 10.40 -18.32
CA ILE A 252 -7.63 10.70 -16.91
C ILE A 252 -8.26 9.62 -16.05
N GLN A 253 -7.51 9.07 -15.09
CA GLN A 253 -8.08 8.11 -14.13
C GLN A 253 -8.90 8.85 -13.07
N ALA A 254 -10.06 8.30 -12.69
CA ALA A 254 -10.93 8.90 -11.69
C ALA A 254 -10.24 9.10 -10.32
N SER A 255 -9.38 8.16 -9.93
CA SER A 255 -8.53 8.27 -8.73
C SER A 255 -7.65 9.52 -8.76
N ASP A 256 -7.13 9.88 -9.93
CA ASP A 256 -6.14 10.93 -10.09
C ASP A 256 -6.75 12.32 -9.91
N LEU A 257 -8.04 12.46 -10.27
CA LEU A 257 -8.81 13.67 -10.07
C LEU A 257 -9.05 13.93 -8.58
N LEU A 258 -9.39 12.89 -7.81
CA LEU A 258 -9.60 12.98 -6.37
C LEU A 258 -8.28 13.26 -5.64
N ASP A 259 -7.23 12.52 -5.96
CA ASP A 259 -5.92 12.67 -5.33
C ASP A 259 -5.32 14.06 -5.59
N SER A 260 -5.48 14.60 -6.81
CA SER A 260 -5.01 15.96 -7.15
C SER A 260 -5.73 17.04 -6.34
N ARG A 261 -7.03 16.85 -6.10
CA ARG A 261 -7.83 17.76 -5.27
C ARG A 261 -7.39 17.72 -3.81
N ASP A 262 -7.11 16.54 -3.26
CA ASP A 262 -6.63 16.40 -1.89
C ASP A 262 -5.25 17.03 -1.70
N VAL A 263 -4.34 16.90 -2.69
CA VAL A 263 -3.05 17.61 -2.68
C VAL A 263 -3.24 19.13 -2.70
N VAL A 264 -4.17 19.65 -3.52
CA VAL A 264 -4.48 21.09 -3.57
C VAL A 264 -5.10 21.57 -2.27
N MET A 265 -6.02 20.81 -1.67
CA MET A 265 -6.66 21.15 -0.40
C MET A 265 -5.69 21.05 0.79
N ALA A 266 -4.75 20.09 0.78
CA ALA A 266 -3.69 19.98 1.77
C ALA A 266 -2.70 21.16 1.69
N ARG A 267 -2.38 21.64 0.48
CA ARG A 267 -1.56 22.85 0.26
C ARG A 267 -2.30 24.15 0.58
N GLY A 268 -3.63 24.14 0.51
CA GLY A 268 -4.51 25.29 0.75
C GLY A 268 -4.86 25.58 2.21
N LYS A 269 -4.46 24.74 3.18
CA LYS A 269 -4.57 25.10 4.60
C LYS A 269 -3.43 26.06 4.95
N PRO A 270 -3.69 27.37 5.19
CA PRO A 270 -2.65 28.24 5.69
C PRO A 270 -2.24 27.73 7.08
N SER A 271 -0.94 27.70 7.33
CA SER A 271 -0.39 27.52 8.67
C SER A 271 -0.86 28.69 9.54
N SER A 272 -2.04 28.57 10.14
CA SER A 272 -2.54 29.51 11.13
C SER A 272 -2.25 28.95 12.51
N ARG A 273 -1.07 29.30 13.05
CA ARG A 273 -0.77 29.59 14.46
C ARG A 273 0.74 29.88 14.52
N ALA A 274 1.12 31.14 14.73
CA ALA A 274 1.14 31.88 16.00
C ALA A 274 2.33 31.46 16.85
#